data_AF-A0A7Y1F8Q2-F1
#
_entry.id   AF-A0A7Y1F8Q2-F1
#
_cell.length_a   1.000
_cell.length_b   1.000
_cell.length_c   1.000
_cell.angle_alpha   90.00
_cell.angle_beta   90.00
_cell.angle_gamma   90.00
#
_symmetry.space_group_name_H-M   'P 1'
#
loop_
_entity.id
_entity.type
_entity.pdbx_description
1 polymer ?
#
loop_
_entity_poly.entity_id
_entity_poly.type
_entity_poly.pdbx_seq_one_letter_code
_entity_poly.pdbx_strand_id
1 'polypeptide(L)'
;MSEVHRYLAVKMQTDVGNNISYTPHGPEIVLAEHFDRVTAERDALQQRLTAADERADVLEGLVGEVLDAVGREPLDLDAVLRLRARMRAALKPAEPAKCNACGGRGSVCVDWDSGAWSDCQECTKP
;
A
#
# COMPACT_ATOMS: atom_id res chain seq x y z
N MET A 1 3.61 1.41 24.35
CA MET A 1 4.44 2.27 23.48
C MET A 1 5.40 3.03 24.36
N SER A 2 6.69 3.03 24.04
CA SER A 2 7.66 3.93 24.69
C SER A 2 7.49 5.35 24.15
N GLU A 3 7.63 6.34 25.00
CA GLU A 3 7.55 7.75 24.65
C GLU A 3 8.79 8.16 23.83
N VAL A 4 8.58 8.87 22.71
CA VAL A 4 9.65 9.35 21.84
C VAL A 4 9.91 10.82 22.15
N HIS A 5 11.13 11.12 22.60
CA HIS A 5 11.57 12.48 22.87
C HIS A 5 12.56 12.95 21.79
N ARG A 6 12.41 14.19 21.32
CA ARG A 6 13.36 14.83 20.39
C ARG A 6 14.30 15.73 21.17
N TYR A 7 15.60 15.59 20.91
CA TYR A 7 16.64 16.41 21.55
C TYR A 7 17.50 17.09 20.48
N LEU A 8 17.84 18.35 20.71
CA LEU A 8 18.85 19.05 19.92
C LEU A 8 20.24 18.64 20.45
N ALA A 9 20.99 17.87 19.68
CA ALA A 9 22.37 17.55 20.03
C ALA A 9 23.28 18.74 19.68
N VAL A 10 23.70 19.51 20.67
CA VAL A 10 24.69 20.58 20.49
C VAL A 10 26.08 19.96 20.60
N LYS A 11 26.86 19.99 19.51
CA LYS A 11 28.30 19.70 19.59
C LYS A 11 28.99 20.91 20.19
N MET A 12 29.52 20.79 21.41
CA MET A 12 30.51 21.76 21.87
C MET A 12 31.77 21.58 21.02
N GLN A 13 32.17 22.59 20.26
CA GLN A 13 33.51 22.68 19.69
C GLN A 13 34.34 23.52 20.64
N THR A 14 35.40 22.96 21.19
CA THR A 14 36.44 23.75 21.87
C THR A 14 37.54 24.05 20.86
N ASP A 15 38.02 25.30 20.84
CA ASP A 15 39.02 25.80 19.87
C ASP A 15 40.42 25.18 20.05
N VAL A 16 40.59 24.26 21.02
CA VAL A 16 41.88 23.65 21.35
C VAL A 16 41.73 22.14 21.35
N GLY A 17 42.02 21.53 20.21
CA GLY A 17 42.73 20.24 20.08
C GLY A 17 42.32 19.04 20.95
N ASN A 18 41.10 18.98 21.49
CA ASN A 18 40.66 17.87 22.31
C ASN A 18 39.36 17.32 21.73
N ASN A 19 39.48 16.13 21.14
CA ASN A 19 38.40 15.28 20.69
C ASN A 19 37.38 15.12 21.83
N ILE A 20 36.26 15.83 21.77
CA ILE A 20 35.14 15.57 22.67
C ILE A 20 34.52 14.26 22.19
N SER A 21 35.02 13.15 22.72
CA SER A 21 34.42 11.85 22.49
C SER A 21 33.01 11.89 23.05
N TYR A 22 32.03 12.03 22.16
CA TYR A 22 30.65 11.76 22.49
C TYR A 22 30.51 10.24 22.55
N THR A 23 30.69 9.68 23.74
CA THR A 23 30.29 8.30 24.04
C THR A 23 28.83 8.40 24.46
N PRO A 24 27.85 8.05 23.60
CA PRO A 24 26.45 8.12 23.99
C PRO A 24 26.25 7.10 25.12
N HIS A 25 26.09 7.59 26.35
CA HIS A 25 25.69 6.76 27.48
C HIS A 25 24.17 6.83 27.59
N GLY A 26 23.49 6.03 26.78
CA GLY A 26 22.03 5.96 26.70
C GLY A 26 21.57 5.03 25.57
N PRO A 27 20.32 4.56 25.57
CA PRO A 27 19.79 3.64 24.56
C PRO A 27 20.00 4.23 23.15
N GLU A 28 20.22 3.36 22.17
CA GLU A 28 20.51 3.67 20.77
C GLU A 28 19.84 4.97 20.28
N ILE A 29 20.65 5.96 19.89
CA ILE A 29 20.17 7.24 19.37
C ILE A 29 20.03 7.17 17.85
N VAL A 30 18.90 7.67 17.32
CA VAL A 30 18.65 7.78 15.88
C VAL A 30 18.44 9.24 15.49
N LEU A 31 18.83 9.59 14.25
CA LEU A 31 18.56 10.91 13.71
C LEU A 31 17.04 11.13 13.59
N ALA A 32 16.57 12.31 13.95
CA ALA A 32 15.14 12.65 13.90
C ALA A 32 14.55 12.46 12.49
N GLU A 33 15.31 12.77 11.45
CA GLU A 33 14.91 12.56 10.05
C GLU A 33 14.65 11.08 9.70
N HIS A 34 15.42 10.16 10.29
CA HIS A 34 15.21 8.72 10.07
C HIS A 34 13.93 8.25 10.76
N PHE A 35 13.65 8.78 11.96
CA PHE A 35 12.40 8.48 12.67
C PHE A 35 11.19 9.04 11.90
N ASP A 36 11.28 10.26 11.38
CA ASP A 36 10.25 10.89 10.56
C ASP A 36 9.98 10.10 9.28
N ARG A 37 11.05 9.67 8.59
CA ARG A 37 10.94 8.80 7.42
C ARG A 37 10.21 7.49 7.73
N VAL A 38 10.65 6.77 8.76
CA VAL A 38 10.04 5.47 9.14
C VAL A 38 8.58 5.66 9.57
N THR A 39 8.27 6.77 10.26
CA THR A 39 6.89 7.11 10.63
C THR A 39 6.02 7.33 9.39
N ALA A 40 6.51 8.10 8.41
CA ALA A 40 5.79 8.34 7.16
C ALA A 40 5.60 7.05 6.34
N GLU A 41 6.64 6.20 6.26
CA GLU A 41 6.55 4.90 5.58
C GLU A 41 5.55 3.96 6.29
N ARG A 42 5.58 3.90 7.62
CA ARG A 42 4.62 3.13 8.42
C ARG A 42 3.20 3.60 8.17
N ASP A 43 2.96 4.91 8.21
CA ASP A 43 1.61 5.47 8.03
C ASP A 43 1.08 5.20 6.62
N ALA A 44 1.93 5.33 5.59
CA ALA A 44 1.58 4.98 4.22
C ALA A 44 1.27 3.48 4.05
N LEU A 45 2.04 2.60 4.71
CA LEU A 45 1.78 1.16 4.72
C LEU A 45 0.48 0.83 5.46
N GLN A 46 0.23 1.47 6.59
CA GLN A 46 -0.99 1.26 7.37
C GLN A 46 -2.23 1.65 6.56
N GLN A 47 -2.20 2.78 5.84
CA GLN A 47 -3.27 3.18 4.94
C GLN A 47 -3.53 2.13 3.83
N ARG A 48 -2.46 1.59 3.25
CA ARG A 48 -2.57 0.55 2.21
C ARG A 48 -3.12 -0.76 2.74
N LEU A 49 -2.73 -1.16 3.95
CA LEU A 49 -3.25 -2.36 4.62
C LEU A 49 -4.72 -2.19 4.96
N THR A 50 -5.13 -1.06 5.54
CA THR A 50 -6.55 -0.79 5.81
C THR A 50 -7.38 -0.85 4.53
N ALA A 51 -6.92 -0.23 3.43
CA ALA A 51 -7.62 -0.31 2.15
C ALA A 51 -7.63 -1.73 1.54
N ALA A 52 -6.65 -2.57 1.87
CA ALA A 52 -6.64 -3.97 1.44
C ALA A 52 -7.61 -4.82 2.27
N ASP A 53 -7.63 -4.62 3.59
CA ASP A 53 -8.54 -5.31 4.52
C ASP A 53 -10.00 -4.98 4.18
N GLU A 54 -10.34 -3.71 3.97
CA GLU A 54 -11.69 -3.31 3.54
C GLU A 54 -12.13 -3.98 2.23
N ARG A 55 -11.20 -4.17 1.27
CA ARG A 55 -11.48 -4.88 0.02
C ARG A 55 -11.65 -6.39 0.24
N ALA A 56 -10.85 -6.98 1.13
CA ALA A 56 -10.97 -8.38 1.51
C ALA A 56 -12.34 -8.64 2.16
N ASP A 57 -12.75 -7.81 3.12
CA ASP A 57 -14.05 -7.91 3.78
C ASP A 57 -15.22 -7.84 2.78
N VAL A 58 -15.16 -6.91 1.82
CA VAL A 58 -16.17 -6.80 0.75
C VAL A 58 -16.18 -8.05 -0.13
N LEU A 59 -15.02 -8.57 -0.51
CA LEU A 59 -14.92 -9.76 -1.35
C LEU A 59 -15.39 -11.02 -0.62
N GLU A 60 -15.08 -11.18 0.67
CA GLU A 60 -15.56 -12.28 1.50
C GLU A 60 -17.08 -12.31 1.55
N GLY A 61 -17.71 -11.14 1.76
CA GLY A 61 -19.17 -11.02 1.71
C GLY A 61 -19.75 -11.40 0.34
N LEU A 62 -19.12 -10.95 -0.75
CA LEU A 62 -19.55 -11.28 -2.12
C LEU A 62 -19.39 -12.77 -2.44
N VAL A 63 -18.33 -13.42 -1.96
CA VAL A 63 -18.15 -14.87 -2.11
C VAL A 63 -19.23 -15.62 -1.34
N GLY A 64 -19.61 -15.15 -0.14
CA GLY A 64 -20.76 -15.68 0.58
C GLY A 64 -22.04 -15.62 -0.23
N GLU A 65 -22.34 -14.47 -0.84
CA GLU A 65 -23.51 -14.31 -1.73
C GLU A 65 -23.47 -15.26 -2.94
N VAL A 66 -22.29 -15.48 -3.54
CA VAL A 66 -22.12 -16.47 -4.62
C VAL A 66 -22.44 -17.88 -4.12
N LEU A 67 -21.86 -18.28 -2.99
CA LEU A 67 -22.05 -19.63 -2.42
C LEU A 67 -23.52 -19.88 -2.08
N ASP A 68 -24.24 -18.89 -1.56
CA ASP A 68 -25.68 -18.99 -1.25
C ASP A 68 -26.57 -19.06 -2.50
N ALA A 69 -26.10 -18.51 -3.62
CA ALA A 69 -26.81 -18.55 -4.90
C ALA A 69 -26.53 -19.84 -5.69
N VAL A 70 -25.32 -20.40 -5.56
CA VAL A 70 -24.94 -21.67 -6.20
C VAL A 70 -25.82 -22.79 -5.65
N GLY A 71 -26.63 -23.39 -6.53
CA GLY A 71 -27.51 -24.51 -6.19
C GLY A 71 -28.97 -24.13 -5.90
N ARG A 72 -29.33 -22.84 -5.94
CA ARG A 72 -30.74 -22.41 -5.98
C ARG A 72 -31.18 -22.26 -7.44
N GLU A 73 -32.12 -23.11 -7.88
CA GLU A 73 -32.85 -22.90 -9.13
C GLU A 73 -34.14 -22.11 -8.89
N PRO A 74 -34.54 -21.20 -9.80
CA PRO A 74 -33.79 -20.69 -10.96
C PRO A 74 -32.83 -19.54 -10.60
N LEU A 75 -31.67 -19.50 -11.25
CA LEU A 75 -30.73 -18.38 -11.17
C LEU A 75 -31.26 -17.19 -11.96
N ASP A 76 -31.49 -16.05 -11.29
CA ASP A 76 -31.85 -14.79 -11.93
C ASP A 76 -30.62 -14.16 -12.61
N LEU A 77 -30.67 -14.03 -13.95
CA LEU A 77 -29.58 -13.45 -14.74
C LEU A 77 -29.27 -12.01 -14.32
N ASP A 78 -30.28 -11.23 -13.93
CA ASP A 78 -30.07 -9.84 -13.51
C ASP A 78 -29.31 -9.79 -12.16
N ALA A 79 -29.70 -10.64 -11.21
CA ALA A 79 -28.96 -10.81 -9.96
C ALA A 79 -27.49 -11.21 -10.19
N VAL A 80 -27.24 -12.14 -11.11
CA VAL A 80 -25.87 -12.57 -11.48
C VAL A 80 -25.06 -11.42 -12.08
N LEU A 81 -25.66 -10.62 -12.97
CA LEU A 81 -24.99 -9.46 -13.58
C LEU A 81 -24.66 -8.38 -12.56
N ARG A 82 -25.56 -8.09 -11.62
CA ARG A 82 -25.31 -7.14 -10.51
C ARG A 82 -24.19 -7.63 -9.60
N LEU A 83 -24.18 -8.91 -9.24
CA LEU A 83 -23.13 -9.50 -8.41
C LEU A 83 -21.76 -9.41 -9.08
N ARG A 84 -21.68 -9.74 -10.38
CA ARG A 84 -20.47 -9.59 -11.18
C ARG A 84 -19.96 -8.15 -11.21
N ALA A 85 -20.86 -7.16 -11.33
CA ALA A 85 -20.49 -5.75 -11.32
C ALA A 85 -19.89 -5.32 -9.97
N ARG A 86 -20.48 -5.76 -8.85
CA ARG A 86 -19.96 -5.51 -7.49
C ARG A 86 -18.58 -6.15 -7.27
N MET A 87 -18.39 -7.40 -7.69
CA MET A 87 -17.09 -8.08 -7.61
C MET A 87 -16.01 -7.35 -8.40
N ARG A 88 -16.34 -6.88 -9.62
CA ARG A 88 -15.41 -6.06 -10.41
C ARG A 88 -15.05 -4.75 -9.73
N ALA A 89 -16.03 -4.07 -9.13
CA ALA A 89 -15.79 -2.83 -8.41
C ALA A 89 -14.87 -3.05 -7.19
N ALA A 90 -15.09 -4.10 -6.40
CA ALA A 90 -14.27 -4.45 -5.23
C ALA A 90 -12.82 -4.80 -5.60
N LEU A 91 -12.60 -5.37 -6.79
CA LEU A 91 -11.27 -5.68 -7.31
C LEU A 91 -10.51 -4.44 -7.83
N LYS A 92 -11.19 -3.30 -8.07
CA LYS A 92 -10.50 -2.09 -8.50
C LYS A 92 -9.61 -1.57 -7.35
N PRO A 93 -8.34 -1.25 -7.62
CA PRO A 93 -7.48 -0.65 -6.61
C PRO A 93 -7.92 0.79 -6.29
N ALA A 94 -7.69 1.24 -5.04
CA ALA A 94 -8.01 2.59 -4.59
C ALA A 94 -7.07 3.67 -5.15
N GLU A 95 -5.85 3.30 -5.54
CA GLU A 95 -4.96 4.14 -6.32
C GLU A 95 -4.97 3.70 -7.80
N PRO A 96 -4.89 4.64 -8.77
CA PRO A 96 -4.73 4.28 -10.17
C PRO A 96 -3.49 3.39 -10.32
N ALA A 97 -3.65 2.25 -11.00
CA ALA A 97 -2.56 1.32 -11.23
C ALA A 97 -1.43 2.04 -11.98
N LYS A 98 -0.35 2.38 -11.27
CA LYS A 98 0.92 2.74 -11.90
C LYS A 98 1.47 1.48 -12.58
N CYS A 99 1.85 1.58 -13.86
CA CYS A 99 2.41 0.48 -14.63
C CYS A 99 3.72 0.01 -13.96
N ASN A 100 3.66 -1.10 -13.20
CA ASN A 100 4.79 -1.58 -12.39
C ASN A 100 5.82 -2.41 -13.17
N ALA A 101 5.74 -2.47 -14.51
CA ALA A 101 6.29 -3.61 -15.25
C ALA A 101 7.31 -3.29 -16.36
N CYS A 102 8.02 -2.14 -16.28
CA CYS A 102 9.15 -1.84 -17.19
C CYS A 102 10.50 -1.79 -16.45
N GLY A 103 10.52 -2.56 -15.36
CA GLY A 103 11.64 -3.30 -14.77
C GLY A 103 11.13 -4.54 -14.00
N GLY A 104 10.25 -5.39 -14.52
CA GLY A 104 9.73 -5.49 -15.88
C GLY A 104 10.21 -6.71 -16.64
N ARG A 105 9.25 -7.61 -16.93
CA ARG A 105 9.25 -8.55 -18.05
C ARG A 105 7.79 -8.84 -18.39
N GLY A 106 7.18 -7.90 -19.12
CA GLY A 106 5.79 -7.95 -19.62
C GLY A 106 4.83 -7.08 -18.81
N SER A 107 4.39 -5.95 -19.37
CA SER A 107 3.53 -4.96 -18.71
C SER A 107 2.14 -4.92 -19.36
N VAL A 108 1.19 -5.66 -18.78
CA VAL A 108 -0.23 -5.50 -19.12
C VAL A 108 -0.85 -4.49 -18.16
N CYS A 109 -1.46 -3.44 -18.72
CA CYS A 109 -2.39 -2.58 -18.04
C CYS A 109 -3.80 -3.18 -18.14
N VAL A 110 -4.45 -3.39 -16.99
CA VAL A 110 -5.86 -3.77 -16.96
C VAL A 110 -6.68 -2.49 -17.00
N ASP A 111 -7.45 -2.30 -18.06
CA ASP A 111 -8.54 -1.35 -18.06
C ASP A 111 -9.65 -1.93 -17.18
N TRP A 112 -9.85 -1.33 -16.00
CA TRP A 112 -10.82 -1.81 -15.02
C TRP A 112 -12.28 -1.52 -15.41
N ASP A 113 -12.53 -0.65 -16.37
CA ASP A 113 -13.88 -0.32 -16.85
C ASP A 113 -14.33 -1.30 -17.94
N SER A 114 -13.45 -1.64 -18.88
CA SER A 114 -13.74 -2.62 -19.93
C SER A 114 -13.35 -4.07 -19.55
N GLY A 115 -12.47 -4.24 -18.56
CA GLY A 115 -11.81 -5.51 -18.26
C GLY A 115 -10.80 -5.94 -19.33
N ALA A 116 -10.48 -5.05 -20.28
CA ALA A 116 -9.54 -5.32 -21.35
C ALA A 116 -8.10 -5.31 -20.84
N TRP A 117 -7.33 -6.25 -21.36
CA TRP A 117 -5.90 -6.35 -21.15
C TRP A 117 -5.26 -5.54 -22.26
N SER A 118 -4.53 -4.50 -21.91
CA SER A 118 -3.83 -3.63 -22.87
C SER A 118 -2.35 -3.62 -22.58
N ASP A 119 -1.52 -3.57 -23.62
CA ASP A 119 -0.10 -3.38 -23.44
C ASP A 119 0.18 -1.97 -22.89
N CYS A 120 1.08 -1.85 -21.92
CA CYS A 120 1.46 -0.58 -21.33
C CYS A 120 2.09 0.33 -22.41
N GLN A 121 1.31 1.33 -22.87
CA GLN A 121 1.72 2.24 -23.96
C GLN A 121 2.95 3.11 -23.60
N GLU A 122 3.20 3.33 -22.31
CA GLU A 122 4.39 4.07 -21.85
C GLU A 122 5.69 3.29 -22.04
N CYS A 123 5.62 1.97 -22.16
CA CYS A 123 6.80 1.11 -22.34
C CYS A 123 7.02 0.65 -23.79
N THR A 124 6.13 1.05 -24.69
CA THR A 124 6.26 0.85 -26.15
C THR A 124 6.82 2.08 -26.87
N LYS A 125 7.18 3.14 -26.13
CA LYS A 125 8.02 4.22 -26.68
C LYS A 125 9.48 3.74 -26.71
N PRO A 126 10.19 3.89 -27.84
CA PRO A 126 11.59 3.50 -27.98
C PRO A 126 12.53 4.30 -27.08
#